data_AF-A0A8J5P878-F1
#
_entry.id   AF-A0A8J5P878-F1
#
_cell.length_a   1.000
_cell.length_b   1.000
_cell.length_c   1.000
_cell.angle_alpha   90.00
_cell.angle_beta   90.00
_cell.angle_gamma   90.00
#
_symmetry.space_group_name_H-M   'P 1'
#
loop_
_entity.id
_entity.type
_entity.pdbx_description
1 polymer ?
#
loop_
_entity_poly.entity_id
_entity_poly.type
_entity_poly.pdbx_seq_one_letter_code
_entity_poly.pdbx_strand_id
1 'polypeptide(L)'
;MPNDCISIIAEHEDKFQGKYTHITTIRPEIPVTIRQDVTRNMPNIMQDFQDELAYASEQWPRTSNWTSVPLYELMLRTVALLSGRAFVGLPLCRDQAWLQASIGYTVDCVSIRDQLYTWSHILRPFIGPFLPSVRSVRRHLRFAAEILAPLISQALQEDGKQLQIDALPMDQTEGRGTFISWLLRHLPEELRTPEQVGLDQMLVSLAAIHTTTMALTKVIWELAKRPEYVEPLRAEMHDVFGPEIASSEKSSAGVPQLSHVGRDANILAKLGLRLHESFPSNL
;
A
#
# COMPACT_ATOMS: atom_id res chain seq x y z
N MET A 1 -6.65 12.41 29.56
CA MET A 1 -6.94 13.77 29.06
C MET A 1 -8.16 13.66 28.15
N PRO A 2 -9.22 14.48 28.33
CA PRO A 2 -10.48 14.29 27.59
C PRO A 2 -10.32 14.66 26.12
N ASN A 3 -10.89 13.86 25.22
CA ASN A 3 -10.86 14.04 23.76
C ASN A 3 -11.65 15.27 23.26
N ASP A 4 -12.21 16.09 24.16
CA ASP A 4 -13.10 17.21 23.82
C ASP A 4 -12.37 18.51 23.44
N CYS A 5 -11.05 18.62 23.69
CA CYS A 5 -10.28 19.83 23.37
C CYS A 5 -9.34 19.69 22.16
N ILE A 6 -9.12 18.48 21.65
CA ILE A 6 -8.28 18.21 20.49
C ILE A 6 -9.02 17.22 19.61
N SER A 7 -9.69 17.73 18.58
CA SER A 7 -10.28 16.87 17.56
C SER A 7 -9.15 16.19 16.78
N ILE A 8 -8.93 14.91 17.05
CA ILE A 8 -7.98 14.05 16.29
C ILE A 8 -8.23 14.16 14.79
N ILE A 9 -9.50 14.37 14.41
CA ILE A 9 -9.94 14.60 13.03
C ILE A 9 -9.36 15.90 12.48
N ALA A 10 -9.52 17.01 13.19
CA ALA A 10 -8.99 18.31 12.78
C ALA A 10 -7.44 18.32 12.75
N GLU A 11 -6.81 17.61 13.69
CA GLU A 11 -5.36 17.44 13.72
C GLU A 11 -4.87 16.62 12.52
N HIS A 12 -5.51 15.49 12.19
CA HIS A 12 -5.16 14.71 11.00
C HIS A 12 -5.39 15.52 9.71
N GLU A 13 -6.50 16.26 9.62
CA GLU A 13 -6.80 17.09 8.46
C GLU A 13 -5.76 18.20 8.27
N ASP A 14 -5.35 18.89 9.33
CA ASP A 14 -4.25 19.88 9.24
C ASP A 14 -2.91 19.18 8.98
N LYS A 15 -2.65 18.04 9.63
CA LYS A 15 -1.39 17.30 9.50
C LYS A 15 -1.15 16.80 8.09
N PHE A 16 -2.20 16.39 7.38
CA PHE A 16 -2.11 15.88 6.00
C PHE A 16 -2.63 16.87 4.96
N GLN A 17 -3.00 18.09 5.38
CA GLN A 17 -3.58 19.10 4.51
C GLN A 17 -4.78 18.53 3.72
N GLY A 18 -5.68 17.84 4.44
CA GLY A 18 -6.77 17.02 3.91
C GLY A 18 -7.67 17.75 2.91
N LYS A 19 -7.83 19.08 3.07
CA LYS A 19 -8.51 19.96 2.11
C LYS A 19 -7.94 19.89 0.68
N TYR A 20 -6.66 19.58 0.54
CA TYR A 20 -5.92 19.57 -0.72
C TYR A 20 -5.55 18.16 -1.19
N THR A 21 -5.22 17.28 -0.24
CA THR A 21 -4.79 15.90 -0.51
C THR A 21 -5.97 14.92 -0.55
N HIS A 22 -7.14 15.34 -0.09
CA HIS A 22 -8.30 14.49 0.17
C HIS A 22 -8.05 13.38 1.21
N ILE A 23 -6.94 13.48 1.96
CA ILE A 23 -6.70 12.71 3.19
C ILE A 23 -7.51 13.39 4.30
N THR A 24 -8.82 13.40 4.12
CA THR A 24 -9.75 13.64 5.23
C THR A 24 -9.80 12.36 6.07
N THR A 25 -10.33 12.44 7.29
CA THR A 25 -10.36 11.30 8.22
C THR A 25 -10.71 10.02 7.47
N ILE A 26 -9.81 9.05 7.50
CA ILE A 26 -10.04 7.73 6.91
C ILE A 26 -11.38 7.27 7.46
N ARG A 27 -12.37 7.10 6.57
CA ARG A 27 -13.73 6.73 6.97
C ARG A 27 -13.68 5.41 7.75
N PRO A 28 -14.55 5.18 8.75
CA PRO A 28 -14.45 4.01 9.64
C PRO A 28 -14.50 2.66 8.91
N GLU A 29 -15.06 2.62 7.70
CA GLU A 29 -15.18 1.43 6.85
C GLU A 29 -13.81 0.93 6.37
N ILE A 30 -12.85 1.82 6.08
CA ILE A 30 -11.51 1.41 5.63
C ILE A 30 -10.75 0.64 6.74
N PRO A 31 -10.60 1.15 7.98
CA PRO A 31 -9.93 0.41 9.05
C PRO A 31 -10.63 -0.90 9.39
N VAL A 32 -11.97 -0.95 9.29
CA VAL A 32 -12.74 -2.18 9.48
C VAL A 32 -12.37 -3.21 8.41
N THR A 33 -12.40 -2.82 7.13
CA THR A 33 -12.02 -3.68 6.01
C THR A 33 -10.59 -4.21 6.16
N ILE A 34 -9.63 -3.36 6.55
CA ILE A 34 -8.24 -3.75 6.78
C ILE A 34 -8.14 -4.78 7.94
N ARG A 35 -8.80 -4.48 9.07
CA ARG A 35 -8.71 -5.33 10.26
C ARG A 35 -9.40 -6.68 10.04
N GLN A 36 -10.54 -6.71 9.37
CA GLN A 36 -11.36 -7.91 9.26
C GLN A 36 -10.98 -8.75 8.04
N ASP A 37 -10.80 -8.13 6.88
CA ASP A 37 -10.64 -8.87 5.62
C ASP A 37 -9.18 -8.96 5.19
N VAL A 38 -8.43 -7.86 5.19
CA VAL A 38 -7.01 -7.88 4.78
C VAL A 38 -6.20 -8.76 5.74
N THR A 39 -6.39 -8.60 7.05
CA THR A 39 -5.66 -9.39 8.05
C THR A 39 -5.99 -10.88 7.97
N ARG A 40 -7.26 -11.23 7.73
CA ARG A 40 -7.69 -12.63 7.63
C ARG A 40 -7.17 -13.31 6.36
N ASN A 41 -7.02 -12.56 5.28
CA ASN A 41 -6.56 -13.06 3.98
C ASN A 41 -5.05 -12.86 3.76
N MET A 42 -4.31 -12.41 4.78
CA MET A 42 -2.87 -12.17 4.70
C MET A 42 -2.06 -13.37 4.17
N PRO A 43 -2.37 -14.64 4.51
CA PRO A 43 -1.64 -15.78 3.95
C PRO A 43 -1.72 -15.85 2.42
N ASN A 44 -2.90 -15.56 1.85
CA ASN A 44 -3.11 -15.56 0.40
C ASN A 44 -2.43 -14.35 -0.25
N ILE A 45 -2.56 -13.17 0.37
CA ILE A 45 -1.88 -11.95 -0.07
C ILE A 45 -0.35 -12.14 -0.09
N MET A 46 0.21 -12.90 0.86
CA MET A 46 1.64 -13.17 0.89
C MET A 46 2.11 -14.04 -0.29
N GLN A 47 1.28 -14.98 -0.74
CA GLN A 47 1.58 -15.76 -1.95
C GLN A 47 1.57 -14.84 -3.18
N ASP A 48 0.56 -13.99 -3.29
CA ASP A 48 0.47 -12.99 -4.35
C ASP A 48 1.66 -12.02 -4.37
N PHE A 49 2.20 -11.68 -3.20
CA PHE A 49 3.40 -10.84 -3.10
C PHE A 49 4.65 -11.51 -3.66
N GLN A 50 4.78 -12.84 -3.57
CA GLN A 50 5.93 -13.55 -4.12
C GLN A 50 5.94 -13.45 -5.65
N ASP A 51 4.79 -13.70 -6.28
CA ASP A 51 4.64 -13.58 -7.72
C ASP A 51 4.93 -12.15 -8.20
N GLU A 52 4.42 -11.16 -7.46
CA GLU A 52 4.60 -9.76 -7.84
C GLU A 52 6.01 -9.26 -7.55
N LEU A 53 6.68 -9.77 -6.50
CA LEU A 53 8.09 -9.48 -6.23
C LEU A 53 9.00 -10.10 -7.29
N ALA A 54 8.71 -11.33 -7.74
CA ALA A 54 9.43 -11.96 -8.85
C ALA A 54 9.29 -11.10 -10.12
N TYR A 55 8.07 -10.67 -10.47
CA TYR A 55 7.81 -9.77 -11.59
C TYR A 55 8.54 -8.41 -11.44
N ALA A 56 8.53 -7.81 -10.24
CA ALA A 56 9.24 -6.57 -9.98
C ALA A 56 10.76 -6.73 -10.15
N SER A 57 11.32 -7.86 -9.70
CA SER A 57 12.76 -8.15 -9.76
C SER A 57 13.30 -8.28 -11.18
N GLU A 58 12.45 -8.68 -12.14
CA GLU A 58 12.81 -8.70 -13.56
C GLU A 58 13.07 -7.31 -14.13
N GLN A 59 12.47 -6.28 -13.53
CA GLN A 59 12.64 -4.88 -13.93
C GLN A 59 13.82 -4.21 -13.23
N TRP A 60 14.45 -4.87 -12.26
CA TRP A 60 15.61 -4.31 -11.57
C TRP A 60 16.83 -4.29 -12.49
N PRO A 61 17.75 -3.31 -12.31
CA PRO A 61 18.96 -3.24 -13.13
C PRO A 61 19.80 -4.53 -13.01
N ARG A 62 19.88 -5.30 -14.09
CA ARG A 62 20.76 -6.47 -14.18
C ARG A 62 22.09 -6.03 -14.77
N THR A 63 23.07 -5.75 -13.93
CA THR A 63 24.40 -5.35 -14.38
C THR A 63 25.46 -6.25 -13.77
N SER A 64 26.30 -6.85 -14.63
CA SER A 64 27.46 -7.63 -14.19
C SER A 64 28.52 -6.77 -13.49
N ASN A 65 28.48 -5.46 -13.74
CA ASN A 65 29.35 -4.46 -13.12
C ASN A 65 28.56 -3.63 -12.09
N TRP A 66 29.28 -3.02 -11.14
CA TRP A 66 28.68 -2.10 -10.19
C TRP A 66 27.96 -0.96 -10.90
N THR A 67 26.73 -0.68 -10.49
CA THR A 67 25.89 0.39 -11.04
C THR A 67 25.15 1.11 -9.91
N SER A 68 25.04 2.43 -10.01
CA SER A 68 24.24 3.22 -9.08
C SER A 68 22.76 3.02 -9.38
N VAL A 69 21.96 2.80 -8.34
CA VAL A 69 20.51 2.57 -8.45
C VAL A 69 19.77 3.57 -7.57
N PRO A 70 18.74 4.26 -8.09
CA PRO A 70 17.93 5.14 -7.27
C PRO A 70 17.03 4.30 -6.35
N LEU A 71 17.56 3.98 -5.16
CA LEU A 71 16.95 3.02 -4.24
C LEU A 71 15.50 3.39 -3.86
N TYR A 72 15.23 4.66 -3.57
CA TYR A 72 13.89 5.11 -3.18
C TYR A 72 12.87 4.85 -4.29
N GLU A 73 13.18 5.20 -5.54
CA GLU A 73 12.30 5.02 -6.69
C GLU A 73 12.09 3.53 -7.01
N LEU A 74 13.15 2.73 -6.88
CA LEU A 74 13.07 1.27 -7.03
C LEU A 74 12.12 0.65 -5.99
N MET A 75 12.28 1.04 -4.72
CA MET A 75 11.43 0.56 -3.63
C MET A 75 9.99 1.09 -3.78
N LEU A 76 9.81 2.34 -4.21
CA LEU A 76 8.50 2.94 -4.43
C LEU A 76 7.71 2.16 -5.49
N ARG A 77 8.35 1.85 -6.62
CA ARG A 77 7.72 1.06 -7.69
C ARG A 77 7.44 -0.37 -7.26
N THR A 78 8.39 -1.03 -6.59
CA THR A 78 8.23 -2.41 -6.11
C THR A 78 7.06 -2.51 -5.15
N VAL A 79 7.00 -1.63 -4.15
CA VAL A 79 5.90 -1.57 -3.19
C VAL A 79 4.56 -1.25 -3.84
N ALA A 80 4.53 -0.36 -4.85
CA ALA A 80 3.30 -0.04 -5.57
C ALA A 80 2.73 -1.25 -6.33
N LEU A 81 3.60 -2.07 -6.93
CA LEU A 81 3.20 -3.33 -7.57
C LEU A 81 2.58 -4.30 -6.55
N LEU A 82 3.28 -4.56 -5.44
CA LEU A 82 2.80 -5.46 -4.38
C LEU A 82 1.48 -4.95 -3.78
N SER A 83 1.40 -3.66 -3.44
CA SER A 83 0.18 -3.05 -2.90
C SER A 83 -0.97 -3.11 -3.90
N GLY A 84 -0.68 -2.84 -5.18
CA GLY A 84 -1.66 -2.97 -6.26
C GLY A 84 -2.18 -4.40 -6.37
N ARG A 85 -1.31 -5.41 -6.26
CA ARG A 85 -1.71 -6.82 -6.31
C ARG A 85 -2.70 -7.16 -5.19
N ALA A 86 -2.44 -6.72 -3.96
CA ALA A 86 -3.35 -6.94 -2.83
C ALA A 86 -4.70 -6.21 -2.97
N PHE A 87 -4.70 -4.98 -3.48
CA PHE A 87 -5.89 -4.15 -3.42
C PHE A 87 -6.74 -4.15 -4.69
N VAL A 88 -6.12 -4.09 -5.86
CA VAL A 88 -6.82 -4.06 -7.16
C VAL A 88 -6.67 -5.34 -7.99
N GLY A 89 -5.72 -6.20 -7.65
CA GLY A 89 -5.54 -7.50 -8.32
C GLY A 89 -5.02 -7.39 -9.75
N LEU A 90 -4.97 -8.52 -10.46
CA LEU A 90 -4.58 -8.56 -11.87
C LEU A 90 -5.80 -8.32 -12.78
N PRO A 91 -5.60 -7.79 -14.01
CA PRO A 91 -4.33 -7.30 -14.56
C PRO A 91 -3.97 -5.88 -14.11
N LEU A 92 -4.85 -5.19 -13.37
CA LEU A 92 -4.75 -3.76 -13.09
C LEU A 92 -3.50 -3.38 -12.28
N CYS A 93 -3.02 -4.24 -11.37
CA CYS A 93 -1.81 -3.95 -10.59
C CYS A 93 -0.55 -3.77 -11.45
N ARG A 94 -0.48 -4.39 -12.64
CA ARG A 94 0.64 -4.28 -13.59
C ARG A 94 0.41 -3.22 -14.67
N ASP A 95 -0.80 -2.67 -14.75
CA ASP A 95 -1.12 -1.59 -15.66
C ASP A 95 -0.28 -0.36 -15.33
N GLN A 96 0.45 0.14 -16.34
CA GLN A 96 1.37 1.25 -16.13
C GLN A 96 0.66 2.56 -15.80
N ALA A 97 -0.57 2.77 -16.29
CA ALA A 97 -1.33 3.96 -15.96
C ALA A 97 -1.81 3.91 -14.50
N TRP A 98 -2.24 2.74 -14.01
CA TRP A 98 -2.56 2.52 -12.60
C TRP A 98 -1.35 2.72 -11.68
N LEU A 99 -0.20 2.12 -12.02
CA LEU A 99 1.03 2.29 -11.26
C LEU A 99 1.47 3.76 -11.21
N GLN A 100 1.46 4.44 -12.36
CA GLN A 100 1.81 5.86 -12.42
C GLN A 100 0.83 6.72 -11.61
N ALA A 101 -0.46 6.38 -11.61
CA ALA A 101 -1.46 7.12 -10.86
C ALA A 101 -1.33 6.91 -9.35
N SER A 102 -1.16 5.67 -8.89
CA SER A 102 -1.00 5.33 -7.47
C SER A 102 0.30 5.89 -6.88
N ILE A 103 1.42 5.74 -7.60
CA ILE A 103 2.71 6.35 -7.22
C ILE A 103 2.62 7.88 -7.27
N GLY A 104 2.06 8.44 -8.35
CA GLY A 104 1.92 9.89 -8.54
C GLY A 104 1.09 10.54 -7.43
N TYR A 105 -0.07 9.97 -7.11
CA TYR A 105 -0.89 10.41 -5.98
C TYR A 105 -0.14 10.34 -4.65
N THR A 106 0.63 9.26 -4.43
CA THR A 106 1.44 9.10 -3.21
C THR A 106 2.46 10.22 -3.08
N VAL A 107 3.25 10.46 -4.12
CA VAL A 107 4.29 11.49 -4.15
C VAL A 107 3.69 12.89 -4.06
N ASP A 108 2.60 13.17 -4.79
CA ASP A 108 1.94 14.47 -4.79
C ASP A 108 1.33 14.81 -3.43
N CYS A 109 0.71 13.85 -2.73
CA CYS A 109 0.16 14.09 -1.40
C CYS A 109 1.25 14.44 -0.38
N VAL A 110 2.37 13.72 -0.41
CA VAL A 110 3.55 13.99 0.43
C VAL A 110 4.14 15.35 0.09
N SER A 111 4.26 15.67 -1.20
CA SER A 111 4.74 16.96 -1.69
C SER A 111 3.85 18.13 -1.26
N ILE A 112 2.52 17.98 -1.32
CA ILE A 112 1.56 19.00 -0.85
C ILE A 112 1.74 19.23 0.64
N ARG A 113 1.83 18.14 1.42
CA ARG A 113 2.11 18.22 2.87
C ARG A 113 3.39 19.03 3.09
N ASP A 114 4.52 18.58 2.55
CA ASP A 114 5.82 19.19 2.83
C ASP A 114 5.88 20.66 2.39
N GLN A 115 5.33 21.00 1.23
CA GLN A 115 5.26 22.38 0.76
C GLN A 115 4.39 23.24 1.68
N LEU A 116 3.17 22.82 2.01
CA LEU A 116 2.25 23.62 2.82
C LEU A 116 2.69 23.76 4.28
N TYR A 117 3.49 22.82 4.81
CA TYR A 117 4.10 22.95 6.13
C TYR A 117 5.09 24.11 6.23
N THR A 118 5.77 24.47 5.12
CA THR A 118 6.68 25.62 5.10
C THR A 118 5.95 26.97 5.14
N TRP A 119 4.66 26.99 4.81
CA TRP A 119 3.83 28.21 4.79
C TRP A 119 3.05 28.38 6.09
N SER A 120 2.89 29.64 6.52
CA SER A 120 2.03 29.97 7.65
C SER A 120 0.57 29.59 7.36
N HIS A 121 -0.18 29.21 8.40
CA HIS A 121 -1.58 28.77 8.27
C HIS A 121 -2.47 29.77 7.52
N ILE A 122 -2.16 31.08 7.61
CA ILE A 122 -2.90 32.17 6.96
C ILE A 122 -2.70 32.15 5.43
N LEU A 123 -1.51 31.74 4.95
CA LEU A 123 -1.18 31.73 3.53
C LEU A 123 -1.59 30.43 2.82
N ARG A 124 -1.78 29.33 3.56
CA ARG A 124 -2.17 28.03 2.98
C ARG A 124 -3.43 28.09 2.11
N PRO A 125 -4.54 28.77 2.49
CA PRO A 125 -5.74 28.92 1.66
C PRO A 125 -5.47 29.57 0.30
N PHE A 126 -4.54 30.51 0.25
CA PHE A 126 -4.20 31.26 -0.96
C PHE A 126 -3.21 30.53 -1.85
N ILE A 127 -2.31 29.72 -1.29
CA ILE A 127 -1.24 29.05 -2.06
C ILE A 127 -1.65 27.64 -2.47
N GLY A 128 -2.26 26.88 -1.56
CA GLY A 128 -2.61 25.47 -1.76
C GLY A 128 -3.35 25.18 -3.07
N PRO A 129 -4.41 25.93 -3.46
CA PRO A 129 -5.13 25.69 -4.71
C PRO A 129 -4.28 25.85 -5.99
N PHE A 130 -3.17 26.59 -5.92
CA PHE A 130 -2.31 26.87 -7.06
C PHE A 130 -1.13 25.91 -7.18
N LEU A 131 -0.90 25.06 -6.18
CA LEU A 131 0.15 24.05 -6.24
C LEU A 131 -0.12 23.05 -7.38
N PRO A 132 0.87 22.79 -8.26
CA PRO A 132 0.74 21.79 -9.33
C PRO A 132 0.34 20.40 -8.81
N SER A 133 0.88 19.99 -7.66
CA SER A 133 0.55 18.71 -7.02
C SER A 133 -0.93 18.59 -6.63
N VAL A 134 -1.60 19.68 -6.24
CA VAL A 134 -3.06 19.63 -5.95
C VAL A 134 -3.87 19.36 -7.21
N ARG A 135 -3.47 19.94 -8.34
CA ARG A 135 -4.11 19.66 -9.64
C ARG A 135 -3.84 18.23 -10.09
N SER A 136 -2.63 17.74 -9.86
CA SER A 136 -2.24 16.37 -10.17
C SER A 136 -2.99 15.35 -9.32
N VAL A 137 -3.14 15.57 -8.01
CA VAL A 137 -4.01 14.76 -7.11
C VAL A 137 -5.42 14.63 -7.67
N ARG A 138 -6.06 15.74 -8.04
CA ARG A 138 -7.42 15.70 -8.62
C ARG A 138 -7.49 14.91 -9.94
N ARG A 139 -6.42 14.92 -10.73
CA ARG A 139 -6.33 14.11 -11.95
C ARG A 139 -6.19 12.62 -11.61
N HIS A 140 -5.36 12.25 -10.64
CA HIS A 140 -5.21 10.88 -10.19
C HIS A 140 -6.51 10.31 -9.60
N LEU A 141 -7.24 11.10 -8.81
CA LEU A 141 -8.53 10.70 -8.24
C LEU A 141 -9.61 10.50 -9.32
N ARG A 142 -9.69 11.39 -10.32
CA ARG A 142 -10.61 11.19 -11.46
C ARG A 142 -10.28 9.94 -12.26
N PHE A 143 -9.00 9.74 -12.56
CA PHE A 143 -8.53 8.53 -13.25
C PHE A 143 -8.88 7.26 -12.44
N ALA A 144 -8.67 7.28 -11.12
CA ALA A 144 -9.02 6.15 -10.26
C ALA A 144 -10.53 5.85 -10.29
N ALA A 145 -11.39 6.88 -10.25
CA ALA A 145 -12.83 6.69 -10.37
C ALA A 145 -13.20 6.06 -11.72
N GLU A 146 -12.64 6.56 -12.82
CA GLU A 146 -12.92 6.05 -14.18
C GLU A 146 -12.47 4.60 -14.37
N ILE A 147 -11.25 4.25 -13.94
CA ILE A 147 -10.68 2.92 -14.17
C ILE A 147 -11.28 1.84 -13.24
N LEU A 148 -11.73 2.24 -12.05
CA LEU A 148 -12.35 1.33 -11.08
C LEU A 148 -13.86 1.20 -11.28
N ALA A 149 -14.53 2.15 -11.95
CA ALA A 149 -15.95 2.06 -12.27
C ALA A 149 -16.42 0.69 -12.82
N PRO A 150 -15.74 0.05 -13.79
CA PRO A 150 -16.12 -1.27 -14.26
C PRO A 150 -15.97 -2.36 -13.20
N LEU A 151 -14.91 -2.31 -12.38
CA LEU A 151 -14.67 -3.28 -11.31
C LEU A 151 -15.74 -3.18 -10.22
N ILE A 152 -16.10 -1.95 -9.84
CA ILE A 152 -17.15 -1.67 -8.87
C ILE A 152 -18.51 -2.15 -9.39
N SER A 153 -18.81 -1.84 -10.66
CA SER A 153 -20.07 -2.25 -11.29
C SER A 153 -20.22 -3.77 -11.34
N GLN A 154 -19.13 -4.49 -11.64
CA GLN A 154 -19.11 -5.95 -11.63
C GLN A 154 -19.31 -6.51 -10.22
N ALA A 155 -18.58 -6.00 -9.22
CA ALA A 155 -18.70 -6.44 -7.84
C ALA A 155 -20.12 -6.24 -7.28
N LEU A 156 -20.75 -5.10 -7.57
CA LEU A 156 -22.13 -4.82 -7.16
C LEU A 156 -23.16 -5.75 -7.83
N GLN A 157 -22.95 -6.13 -9.09
CA GLN A 157 -23.83 -7.07 -9.80
C GLN A 157 -23.69 -8.51 -9.28
N GLU A 158 -22.48 -8.91 -8.89
CA GLU A 158 -22.20 -10.22 -8.30
C GLU A 158 -22.83 -10.31 -6.89
N ASP A 159 -22.68 -9.28 -6.04
CA ASP A 159 -23.32 -9.21 -4.72
C ASP A 159 -24.85 -9.25 -4.81
N GLY A 160 -25.44 -8.56 -5.80
CA GLY A 160 -26.89 -8.60 -6.06
C GLY A 160 -27.40 -9.98 -6.48
N LYS A 161 -26.56 -10.82 -7.09
CA LYS A 161 -26.87 -12.22 -7.43
C LYS A 161 -26.59 -13.16 -6.25
N GLN A 162 -25.56 -12.89 -5.45
CA GLN A 162 -25.20 -13.66 -4.26
C GLN A 162 -26.26 -13.54 -3.16
N LEU A 163 -26.94 -12.39 -3.05
CA LEU A 163 -28.10 -12.20 -2.16
C LEU A 163 -29.31 -13.09 -2.50
N GLN A 164 -29.30 -13.76 -3.66
CA GLN A 164 -30.37 -14.66 -4.11
C GLN A 164 -30.01 -16.15 -3.93
N ILE A 165 -28.76 -16.46 -3.59
CA ILE A 165 -28.28 -17.83 -3.40
C ILE A 165 -27.43 -17.85 -2.12
N ASP A 166 -28.06 -18.21 -1.01
CA ASP A 166 -27.42 -18.45 0.28
C ASP A 166 -26.12 -19.27 0.12
N ALA A 167 -25.04 -18.76 0.72
CA ALA A 167 -23.80 -19.46 1.06
C ALA A 167 -23.04 -20.18 -0.07
N LEU A 168 -22.00 -19.53 -0.62
CA LEU A 168 -20.87 -20.24 -1.25
C LEU A 168 -19.52 -19.74 -0.69
N PRO A 169 -18.51 -20.63 -0.59
CA PRO A 169 -17.31 -20.42 0.23
C PRO A 169 -16.32 -19.43 -0.40
N MET A 170 -15.58 -18.80 0.51
CA MET A 170 -14.57 -17.73 0.38
C MET A 170 -13.30 -18.12 -0.40
N ASP A 171 -13.39 -18.88 -1.49
CA ASP A 171 -12.22 -19.57 -2.08
C ASP A 171 -12.06 -19.43 -3.60
N GLN A 172 -12.81 -18.55 -4.26
CA GLN A 172 -12.75 -18.40 -5.73
C GLN A 172 -12.49 -16.97 -6.21
N THR A 173 -11.89 -16.11 -5.38
CA THR A 173 -11.33 -14.84 -5.83
C THR A 173 -9.85 -14.99 -6.23
N GLU A 174 -9.54 -16.01 -7.03
CA GLU A 174 -8.23 -16.11 -7.68
C GLU A 174 -8.07 -14.92 -8.64
N GLY A 175 -7.39 -13.87 -8.16
CA GLY A 175 -6.84 -12.80 -9.01
C GLY A 175 -7.66 -11.52 -9.20
N ARG A 176 -8.82 -11.34 -8.57
CA ARG A 176 -9.62 -10.10 -8.66
C ARG A 176 -9.42 -9.21 -7.43
N GLY A 177 -9.41 -7.88 -7.63
CA GLY A 177 -9.14 -6.86 -6.60
C GLY A 177 -9.88 -7.05 -5.28
N THR A 178 -9.25 -7.78 -4.38
CA THR A 178 -9.90 -8.38 -3.21
C THR A 178 -10.34 -7.31 -2.23
N PHE A 179 -9.57 -6.22 -2.11
CA PHE A 179 -9.91 -5.12 -1.23
C PHE A 179 -11.15 -4.34 -1.67
N ILE A 180 -11.34 -4.09 -2.98
CA ILE A 180 -12.52 -3.34 -3.46
C ILE A 180 -13.81 -4.09 -3.10
N SER A 181 -13.86 -5.40 -3.36
CA SER A 181 -15.01 -6.23 -3.01
C SER A 181 -15.25 -6.27 -1.50
N TRP A 182 -14.18 -6.29 -0.69
CA TRP A 182 -14.32 -6.24 0.77
C TRP A 182 -14.82 -4.88 1.25
N LEU A 183 -14.29 -3.79 0.70
CA LEU A 183 -14.67 -2.44 1.04
C LEU A 183 -16.15 -2.18 0.71
N LEU A 184 -16.63 -2.64 -0.45
CA LEU A 184 -18.03 -2.51 -0.86
C LEU A 184 -19.00 -3.18 0.14
N ARG A 185 -18.60 -4.28 0.79
CA ARG A 185 -19.43 -4.96 1.82
C ARG A 185 -19.60 -4.13 3.09
N HIS A 186 -18.61 -3.30 3.43
CA HIS A 186 -18.64 -2.43 4.61
C HIS A 186 -19.17 -1.02 4.30
N LEU A 187 -19.15 -0.61 3.03
CA LEU A 187 -19.65 0.70 2.61
C LEU A 187 -21.20 0.75 2.59
N PRO A 188 -21.80 1.81 3.17
CA PRO A 188 -23.19 2.17 2.93
C PRO A 188 -23.50 2.31 1.44
N GLU A 189 -24.73 1.96 1.01
CA GLU A 189 -25.11 1.98 -0.41
C GLU A 189 -24.91 3.34 -1.06
N GLU A 190 -25.14 4.43 -0.32
CA GLU A 190 -24.98 5.80 -0.85
C GLU A 190 -23.52 6.15 -1.17
N LEU A 191 -22.57 5.41 -0.61
CA LEU A 191 -21.13 5.62 -0.78
C LEU A 191 -20.50 4.66 -1.78
N ARG A 192 -21.27 3.74 -2.39
CA ARG A 192 -20.78 2.79 -3.39
C ARG A 192 -20.66 3.42 -4.79
N THR A 193 -20.16 4.65 -4.86
CA THR A 193 -19.92 5.35 -6.12
C THR A 193 -18.46 5.20 -6.57
N PRO A 194 -18.17 5.27 -7.89
CA PRO A 194 -16.80 5.22 -8.39
C PRO A 194 -15.87 6.28 -7.80
N GLU A 195 -16.39 7.48 -7.54
CA GLU A 195 -15.62 8.58 -6.96
C GLU A 195 -15.20 8.29 -5.53
N GLN A 196 -16.12 7.77 -4.71
CA GLN A 196 -15.85 7.50 -3.30
C GLN A 196 -14.96 6.27 -3.14
N VAL A 197 -15.29 5.16 -3.81
CA VAL A 197 -14.48 3.95 -3.76
C VAL A 197 -13.10 4.19 -4.37
N GLY A 198 -13.02 4.98 -5.45
CA GLY A 198 -11.74 5.38 -6.04
C GLY A 198 -10.88 6.22 -5.10
N LEU A 199 -11.47 7.17 -4.38
CA LEU A 199 -10.78 7.91 -3.33
C LEU A 199 -10.26 6.97 -2.23
N ASP A 200 -11.13 6.10 -1.70
CA ASP A 200 -10.78 5.17 -0.62
C ASP A 200 -9.66 4.21 -1.03
N GLN A 201 -9.71 3.69 -2.27
CA GLN A 201 -8.66 2.86 -2.85
C GLN A 201 -7.33 3.61 -2.97
N MET A 202 -7.36 4.88 -3.40
CA MET A 202 -6.15 5.70 -3.52
C MET A 202 -5.56 6.08 -2.15
N LEU A 203 -6.39 6.32 -1.14
CA LEU A 203 -5.96 6.59 0.24
C LEU A 203 -5.27 5.38 0.87
N VAL A 204 -5.85 4.18 0.71
CA VAL A 204 -5.24 2.94 1.21
C VAL A 204 -3.92 2.64 0.49
N SER A 205 -3.89 2.87 -0.83
CA SER A 205 -2.67 2.72 -1.63
C SER A 205 -1.58 3.70 -1.17
N LEU A 206 -1.91 4.98 -0.98
CA LEU A 206 -0.99 5.99 -0.42
C LEU A 206 -0.42 5.54 0.93
N ALA A 207 -1.28 5.10 1.86
CA ALA A 207 -0.86 4.70 3.20
C ALA A 207 0.11 3.52 3.17
N ALA A 208 -0.22 2.48 2.39
CA ALA A 208 0.62 1.31 2.21
C ALA A 208 1.94 1.64 1.50
N ILE A 209 1.87 2.38 0.39
CA ILE A 209 3.03 2.69 -0.44
C ILE A 209 4.01 3.59 0.29
N HIS A 210 3.54 4.72 0.82
CA HIS A 210 4.42 5.70 1.45
C HIS A 210 5.18 5.11 2.64
N THR A 211 4.48 4.44 3.56
CA THR A 211 5.09 3.96 4.81
C THR A 211 6.05 2.81 4.58
N THR A 212 5.68 1.83 3.74
CA THR A 212 6.54 0.66 3.48
C THR A 212 7.73 1.00 2.59
N THR A 213 7.57 1.88 1.59
CA THR A 213 8.73 2.40 0.82
C THR A 213 9.72 3.12 1.73
N MET A 214 9.23 3.96 2.66
CA MET A 214 10.10 4.62 3.65
C MET A 214 10.81 3.63 4.55
N ALA A 215 10.09 2.63 5.09
CA ALA A 215 10.68 1.60 5.94
C ALA A 215 11.75 0.79 5.21
N LEU A 216 11.43 0.26 4.02
CA LEU A 216 12.37 -0.55 3.22
C LEU A 216 13.60 0.23 2.81
N THR A 217 13.42 1.47 2.35
CA THR A 217 14.55 2.35 2.00
C THR A 217 15.47 2.53 3.20
N LYS A 218 14.91 2.87 4.38
CA LYS A 218 15.70 3.05 5.60
C LYS A 218 16.43 1.77 6.02
N VAL A 219 15.75 0.62 5.99
CA VAL A 219 16.35 -0.67 6.34
C VAL A 219 17.56 -0.98 5.44
N ILE A 220 17.42 -0.80 4.12
CA ILE A 220 18.52 -1.06 3.18
C ILE A 220 19.69 -0.10 3.43
N TRP A 221 19.41 1.18 3.68
CA TRP A 221 20.44 2.16 4.06
C TRP A 221 21.17 1.79 5.34
N GLU A 222 20.46 1.31 6.36
CA GLU A 222 21.07 0.92 7.62
C GLU A 222 21.88 -0.38 7.50
N LEU A 223 21.42 -1.35 6.70
CA LEU A 223 22.20 -2.56 6.36
C LEU A 223 23.49 -2.21 5.59
N ALA A 224 23.43 -1.22 4.70
CA ALA A 224 24.62 -0.75 3.99
C ALA A 224 25.64 -0.08 4.93
N LYS A 225 25.18 0.60 5.98
CA LYS A 225 26.06 1.21 7.00
C LYS A 225 26.56 0.23 8.05
N ARG A 226 25.80 -0.82 8.34
CA ARG A 226 26.08 -1.82 9.39
C ARG A 226 26.07 -3.24 8.81
N PRO A 227 27.07 -3.60 7.98
CA PRO A 227 27.12 -4.89 7.30
C PRO A 227 27.19 -6.08 8.25
N GLU A 228 27.55 -5.88 9.52
CA GLU A 228 27.56 -6.92 10.55
C GLU A 228 26.19 -7.60 10.78
N TYR A 229 25.09 -6.96 10.40
CA TYR A 229 23.75 -7.53 10.49
C TYR A 229 23.36 -8.38 9.27
N VAL A 230 24.08 -8.29 8.14
CA VAL A 230 23.68 -8.93 6.89
C VAL A 230 23.70 -10.46 6.98
N GLU A 231 24.82 -11.04 7.42
CA GLU A 231 24.94 -12.51 7.48
C GLU A 231 24.07 -13.15 8.57
N PRO A 232 23.91 -12.58 9.77
CA PRO A 232 22.91 -13.05 10.72
C PRO A 232 21.49 -13.06 10.14
N LEU A 233 21.08 -12.03 9.41
CA LEU A 233 19.75 -11.96 8.79
C LEU A 233 19.60 -13.00 7.67
N ARG A 234 20.63 -13.23 6.85
CA ARG A 234 20.60 -14.29 5.84
C ARG A 234 20.49 -15.67 6.48
N ALA A 235 21.23 -15.93 7.57
CA ALA A 235 21.15 -17.19 8.29
C ALA A 235 19.74 -17.43 8.86
N GLU A 236 19.12 -16.40 9.45
CA GLU A 236 17.74 -16.46 9.92
C GLU A 236 16.75 -16.74 8.78
N MET A 237 16.92 -16.09 7.62
CA MET A 237 16.11 -16.38 6.43
C MET A 237 16.25 -17.84 5.98
N HIS A 238 17.46 -18.40 5.97
CA HIS A 238 17.67 -19.81 5.60
C HIS A 238 17.05 -20.78 6.60
N ASP A 239 17.05 -20.46 7.90
CA ASP A 239 16.41 -21.29 8.93
C ASP A 239 14.88 -21.31 8.78
N VAL A 240 14.27 -20.15 8.50
CA VAL A 240 12.81 -20.02 8.36
C VAL A 240 12.30 -20.62 7.06
N PHE A 241 12.99 -20.35 5.94
CA PHE A 241 12.51 -20.69 4.60
C PHE A 241 13.15 -21.96 4.00
N GLY A 242 14.13 -22.55 4.69
CA GLY A 242 14.86 -23.74 4.24
C GLY A 242 15.83 -23.48 3.08
N PRO A 243 16.62 -24.50 2.68
CA PRO A 243 17.63 -24.38 1.61
C PRO A 243 17.05 -24.26 0.19
N GLU A 244 15.75 -24.52 -0.04
CA GLU A 244 15.16 -24.55 -1.38
C GLU A 244 14.96 -23.14 -1.99
N ILE A 245 14.58 -22.13 -1.19
CA ILE A 245 14.37 -20.76 -1.71
C ILE A 245 15.70 -20.05 -2.02
N ALA A 246 16.79 -20.42 -1.32
CA ALA A 246 18.14 -19.91 -1.61
C ALA A 246 18.62 -20.21 -3.04
N SER A 247 18.11 -21.30 -3.63
CA SER A 247 18.46 -21.74 -4.98
C SER A 247 17.57 -21.16 -6.09
N SER A 248 16.51 -20.43 -5.74
CA SER A 248 15.58 -19.81 -6.69
C SER A 248 16.20 -18.66 -7.50
N GLU A 249 17.42 -18.21 -7.15
CA GLU A 249 18.24 -17.40 -8.08
C GLU A 249 18.52 -18.13 -9.42
N LYS A 250 18.23 -19.43 -9.56
CA LYS A 250 18.42 -20.20 -10.81
C LYS A 250 17.22 -20.99 -11.33
N SER A 251 16.04 -20.97 -10.71
CA SER A 251 14.91 -21.73 -11.28
C SER A 251 13.56 -21.06 -11.06
N SER A 252 13.02 -20.54 -12.17
CA SER A 252 11.60 -20.31 -12.38
C SER A 252 10.90 -21.68 -12.48
N ALA A 253 10.34 -22.15 -11.36
CA ALA A 253 9.18 -23.06 -11.30
C ALA A 253 8.87 -23.45 -9.84
N GLY A 254 7.69 -23.02 -9.35
CA GLY A 254 6.96 -23.65 -8.24
C GLY A 254 7.56 -23.51 -6.84
N VAL A 255 7.07 -22.54 -6.06
CA VAL A 255 7.36 -22.42 -4.62
C VAL A 255 6.30 -23.20 -3.82
N PRO A 256 6.67 -24.03 -2.82
CA PRO A 256 5.70 -24.76 -1.98
C PRO A 256 4.95 -23.84 -0.99
N GLN A 257 3.72 -24.23 -0.67
CA GLN A 257 2.76 -23.48 0.16
C GLN A 257 3.27 -23.17 1.57
N LEU A 258 3.18 -21.88 1.94
CA LEU A 258 3.57 -21.32 3.23
C LEU A 258 2.45 -21.46 4.30
N SER A 259 2.43 -22.56 5.05
CA SER A 259 1.50 -22.77 6.17
C SER A 259 1.96 -22.15 7.51
N HIS A 260 3.13 -21.50 7.57
CA HIS A 260 3.73 -21.00 8.82
C HIS A 260 3.72 -19.47 9.03
N VAL A 261 3.26 -18.69 8.05
CA VAL A 261 3.34 -17.20 8.02
C VAL A 261 2.53 -16.50 9.13
N GLY A 262 1.59 -17.19 9.77
CA GLY A 262 0.81 -16.64 10.89
C GLY A 262 1.64 -16.20 12.10
N ARG A 263 2.90 -16.65 12.23
CA ARG A 263 3.83 -16.19 13.29
C ARG A 263 4.67 -14.97 12.89
N ASP A 264 4.71 -14.59 11.61
CA ASP A 264 5.78 -13.75 11.05
C ASP A 264 5.38 -12.29 10.81
N ALA A 265 4.08 -11.97 10.80
CA ALA A 265 3.61 -10.57 10.94
C ALA A 265 4.16 -9.93 12.22
N ASN A 266 4.48 -10.76 13.22
CA ASN A 266 5.08 -10.35 14.48
C ASN A 266 6.58 -10.03 14.35
N ILE A 267 7.29 -10.54 13.34
CA ILE A 267 8.73 -10.29 13.13
C ILE A 267 8.93 -8.91 12.49
N LEU A 268 8.18 -8.58 11.44
CA LEU A 268 8.21 -7.24 10.84
C LEU A 268 7.66 -6.17 11.79
N ALA A 269 6.64 -6.49 12.59
CA ALA A 269 6.16 -5.62 13.66
C ALA A 269 7.19 -5.48 14.80
N LYS A 270 7.90 -6.55 15.19
CA LYS A 270 8.99 -6.49 16.19
C LYS A 270 10.22 -5.75 15.68
N LEU A 271 10.59 -5.88 14.39
CA LEU A 271 11.66 -5.10 13.77
C LEU A 271 11.25 -3.63 13.66
N GLY A 272 10.01 -3.33 13.26
CA GLY A 272 9.47 -1.98 13.24
C GLY A 272 9.43 -1.33 14.63
N LEU A 273 9.01 -2.07 15.67
CA LEU A 273 8.98 -1.60 17.06
C LEU A 273 10.38 -1.45 17.66
N ARG A 274 11.30 -2.39 17.44
CA ARG A 274 12.69 -2.29 17.92
C ARG A 274 13.46 -1.16 17.24
N LEU A 275 13.19 -0.89 15.97
CA LEU A 275 13.74 0.28 15.28
C LEU A 275 13.11 1.57 15.83
N HIS A 276 11.79 1.61 16.07
CA HIS A 276 11.13 2.79 16.66
C HIS A 276 11.58 3.10 18.10
N GLU A 277 11.86 2.10 18.93
CA GLU A 277 12.38 2.31 20.30
C GLU A 277 13.84 2.79 20.32
N SER A 278 14.59 2.59 19.24
CA SER A 278 16.01 2.98 19.12
C SER A 278 16.22 4.41 18.60
N PHE A 279 15.15 5.12 18.19
CA PHE A 279 15.25 6.47 17.64
C PHE A 279 14.30 7.44 18.38
N PRO A 280 14.81 8.42 19.15
CA PRO A 280 13.96 9.46 19.70
C PRO A 280 13.37 10.31 18.57
N SER A 281 12.08 10.57 18.67
CA SER A 281 11.28 11.38 17.76
C SER A 281 11.75 12.83 17.77
N ASN A 282 12.75 13.15 16.96
CA ASN A 282 13.07 14.51 16.53
C ASN A 282 13.76 14.40 15.18
N LEU A 283 12.97 14.51 14.12
CA LEU A 283 13.26 15.12 12.81
C LEU A 283 11.98 15.12 11.99
#